data_AF-A4Z0G6-F1
#
_entry.id   AF-A4Z0G6-F1
#
_cell.length_a   1.000
_cell.length_b   1.000
_cell.length_c   1.000
_cell.angle_alpha   90.00
_cell.angle_beta   90.00
_cell.angle_gamma   90.00
#
_symmetry.space_group_name_H-M   'P 1'
#
loop_
_entity.id
_entity.type
_entity.pdbx_description
1 polymer ?
#
loop_
_entity_poly.entity_id
_entity_poly.type
_entity_poly.pdbx_seq_one_letter_code
_entity_poly.pdbx_strand_id
1 'polypeptide(L)'
;MNRLLFIIAAIVVWQVAGHVFLKEAPPQAKAFPPVSGAEFEDHEKYTRDARQSQRQGALKALDRAWSDRCGEKRKSFISSVGHYYYHRQNQNERYPEIYGPAGATYIAGVWTSPEDRRIDRLTQEAYVAGYLKPSDFEAMSSQVVATVVRGEQVRGRGCAG
;
A
#
# COMPACT_ATOMS: atom_id res chain seq x y z
N MET A 1 38.25 58.52 2.12
CA MET A 1 37.60 57.38 1.43
C MET A 1 38.37 56.10 1.72
N ASN A 2 37.89 55.23 2.63
CA ASN A 2 38.21 53.79 2.60
C ASN A 2 37.50 53.01 3.71
N ARG A 3 37.38 53.55 4.93
CA ARG A 3 36.88 52.79 6.09
C ARG A 3 35.43 52.27 5.95
N LEU A 4 34.53 53.07 5.37
CA LEU A 4 33.13 52.67 5.15
C LEU A 4 32.98 51.54 4.13
N LEU A 5 33.82 51.52 3.08
CA LEU A 5 33.82 50.43 2.08
C LEU A 5 34.34 49.12 2.67
N PHE A 6 35.36 49.17 3.53
CA PHE A 6 35.85 47.97 4.23
C PHE A 6 34.82 47.39 5.20
N ILE A 7 34.05 48.23 5.91
CA ILE A 7 33.00 47.77 6.82
C ILE A 7 31.87 47.09 6.04
N ILE A 8 31.43 47.68 4.92
CA ILE A 8 30.39 47.08 4.07
C ILE A 8 30.88 45.75 3.48
N ALA A 9 32.13 45.71 2.98
CA ALA A 9 32.72 44.47 2.48
C ALA A 9 32.80 43.37 3.55
N ALA A 10 33.19 43.72 4.79
CA ALA A 10 33.27 42.77 5.89
C ALA A 10 31.90 42.19 6.28
N ILE A 11 30.84 43.02 6.28
CA ILE A 11 29.47 42.56 6.57
C ILE A 11 28.97 41.60 5.49
N VAL A 12 29.23 41.91 4.21
CA VAL A 12 28.83 41.04 3.09
C VAL A 12 29.57 39.71 3.14
N VAL A 13 30.89 39.72 3.39
CA VAL A 13 31.69 38.50 3.54
C VAL A 13 31.20 37.66 4.72
N TRP A 14 30.83 38.29 5.84
CA TRP A 14 30.33 37.58 7.01
C TRP A 14 28.95 36.96 6.78
N GLN A 15 28.05 37.64 6.06
CA GLN A 15 26.73 37.11 5.68
C GLN A 15 26.85 35.91 4.73
N VAL A 16 27.73 36.01 3.72
CA VAL A 16 27.99 34.92 2.76
C VAL A 16 28.67 33.74 3.44
N ALA A 17 29.68 33.98 4.29
CA ALA A 17 30.33 32.91 5.05
C ALA A 17 29.34 32.24 6.02
N GLY A 18 28.46 32.99 6.68
CA GLY A 18 27.40 32.44 7.52
C GLY A 18 26.49 31.48 6.74
N HIS A 19 26.05 31.87 5.54
CA HIS A 19 25.19 31.01 4.71
C HIS A 19 25.90 29.78 4.11
N VAL A 20 27.19 29.89 3.78
CA VAL A 20 27.95 28.77 3.18
C VAL A 20 28.42 27.75 4.23
N PHE A 21 28.61 28.19 5.48
CA PHE A 21 29.13 27.34 6.57
C PHE A 21 28.10 26.92 7.63
N LEU A 22 26.90 27.50 7.66
CA LEU A 22 25.74 26.82 8.25
C LEU A 22 25.30 25.69 7.30
N LYS A 23 26.11 24.63 7.23
CA LYS A 23 25.63 23.35 6.75
C LYS A 23 24.47 22.98 7.65
N GLU A 24 23.26 22.96 7.10
CA GLU A 24 22.13 22.29 7.73
C GLU A 24 22.65 20.94 8.26
N ALA A 25 22.46 20.70 9.56
CA ALA A 25 22.83 19.43 10.14
C ALA A 25 22.25 18.33 9.24
N PRO A 26 23.05 17.33 8.80
CA PRO A 26 22.56 16.30 7.91
C PRO A 26 21.26 15.75 8.52
N PRO A 27 20.18 15.60 7.74
CA PRO A 27 18.90 15.17 8.27
C PRO A 27 19.14 13.92 9.11
N GLN A 28 18.84 14.01 10.41
CA GLN A 28 19.07 12.89 11.31
C GLN A 28 18.35 11.68 10.71
N ALA A 29 19.10 10.60 10.48
CA ALA A 29 18.52 9.37 9.99
C ALA A 29 17.39 8.98 10.95
N LYS A 30 16.15 8.95 10.46
CA LYS A 30 14.99 8.57 11.27
C LYS A 30 15.27 7.18 11.83
N ALA A 31 15.38 7.07 13.16
CA ALA A 31 15.51 5.78 13.82
C ALA A 31 14.17 5.05 13.71
N PHE A 32 14.20 3.78 13.29
CA PHE A 32 13.01 2.94 13.17
C PHE A 32 13.07 1.82 14.21
N PRO A 33 11.93 1.46 14.84
CA PRO A 33 11.82 0.24 15.62
C PRO A 33 12.18 -1.00 14.76
N PRO A 34 12.83 -2.01 15.34
CA PRO A 34 13.17 -3.23 14.62
C PRO A 34 11.92 -4.08 14.32
N VAL A 35 11.95 -4.81 13.22
CA VAL A 35 10.93 -5.83 12.86
C VAL A 35 11.26 -7.15 13.57
N SER A 36 11.36 -7.10 14.90
CA SER A 36 11.71 -8.23 15.76
C SER A 36 11.53 -7.86 17.23
N GLY A 37 11.44 -8.86 18.10
CA GLY A 37 11.32 -8.67 19.55
C GLY A 37 9.88 -8.74 20.03
N ALA A 38 9.70 -8.71 21.36
CA ALA A 38 8.41 -8.99 21.99
C ALA A 38 7.30 -8.04 21.54
N GLU A 39 7.55 -6.73 21.52
CA GLU A 39 6.56 -5.72 21.14
C GLU A 39 6.08 -5.88 19.68
N PHE A 40 7.02 -6.17 18.76
CA PHE A 40 6.67 -6.44 17.37
C PHE A 40 5.84 -7.72 17.26
N GLU A 41 6.27 -8.82 17.90
CA GLU A 41 5.55 -10.11 17.84
C GLU A 41 4.15 -10.02 18.46
N ASP A 42 3.99 -9.27 19.55
CA ASP A 42 2.69 -9.07 20.20
C ASP A 42 1.71 -8.36 19.27
N HIS A 43 2.15 -7.30 18.57
CA HIS A 43 1.33 -6.63 17.56
C HIS A 43 1.09 -7.49 16.31
N GLU A 44 2.15 -8.17 15.85
CA GLU A 44 2.13 -8.95 14.62
C GLU A 44 1.22 -10.17 14.74
N LYS A 45 1.09 -10.76 15.93
CA LYS A 45 0.19 -11.89 16.19
C LYS A 45 -1.24 -11.59 15.75
N TYR A 46 -1.82 -10.48 16.23
CA TYR A 46 -3.19 -10.10 15.88
C TYR A 46 -3.33 -9.73 14.41
N THR A 47 -2.30 -9.07 13.86
CA THR A 47 -2.30 -8.67 12.45
C THR A 47 -2.24 -9.89 11.52
N ARG A 48 -1.50 -10.93 11.91
CA ARG A 48 -1.39 -12.20 11.19
C ARG A 48 -2.73 -12.93 11.10
N ASP A 49 -3.45 -13.04 12.22
CA ASP A 49 -4.78 -13.66 12.26
C ASP A 49 -5.79 -12.86 11.42
N ALA A 50 -5.73 -11.52 11.51
CA ALA A 50 -6.55 -10.65 10.69
C ALA A 50 -6.29 -10.86 9.18
N ARG A 51 -5.02 -10.95 8.76
CA ARG A 51 -4.66 -11.25 7.36
C ARG A 51 -5.21 -12.60 6.91
N GLN A 52 -5.13 -13.61 7.75
CA GLN A 52 -5.67 -14.92 7.42
C GLN A 52 -7.19 -14.88 7.22
N SER A 53 -7.90 -14.18 8.10
CA SER A 53 -9.34 -13.96 7.97
C SER A 53 -9.70 -13.20 6.69
N GLN A 54 -8.93 -12.17 6.33
CA GLN A 54 -9.11 -11.39 5.10
C GLN A 54 -8.92 -12.25 3.84
N ARG A 55 -7.88 -13.09 3.81
CA ARG A 55 -7.64 -14.05 2.72
C ARG A 55 -8.80 -15.04 2.58
N GLN A 56 -9.24 -15.63 3.68
CA GLN A 56 -10.35 -16.58 3.69
C GLN A 56 -11.66 -15.93 3.22
N GLY A 57 -11.92 -14.69 3.64
CA GLY A 57 -13.09 -13.92 3.20
C GLY A 57 -13.09 -13.67 1.68
N ALA A 58 -11.94 -13.24 1.13
CA ALA A 58 -11.80 -13.02 -0.31
C ALA A 58 -11.91 -14.33 -1.11
N LEU A 59 -11.20 -15.39 -0.71
CA LEU A 59 -11.29 -16.70 -1.36
C LEU A 59 -12.72 -17.25 -1.32
N LYS A 60 -13.39 -17.20 -0.16
CA LYS A 60 -14.79 -17.61 -0.03
C LYS A 60 -15.73 -16.83 -0.95
N ALA A 61 -15.44 -15.57 -1.24
CA ALA A 61 -16.22 -14.77 -2.19
C ALA A 61 -15.91 -15.12 -3.65
N LEU A 62 -14.62 -15.32 -3.97
CA LEU A 62 -14.11 -15.64 -5.30
C LEU A 62 -14.34 -17.09 -5.72
N ASP A 63 -14.60 -18.00 -4.79
CA ASP A 63 -14.93 -19.40 -5.07
C ASP A 63 -16.44 -19.64 -5.24
N ARG A 64 -17.29 -18.63 -4.99
CA ARG A 64 -18.75 -18.76 -5.22
C ARG A 64 -19.06 -18.99 -6.69
N ALA A 65 -20.19 -19.63 -6.96
CA ALA A 65 -20.72 -19.76 -8.31
C ALA A 65 -20.81 -18.39 -8.99
N TRP A 66 -20.54 -18.34 -10.30
CA TRP A 66 -20.52 -17.10 -11.07
C TRP A 66 -21.84 -16.32 -10.99
N SER A 67 -22.98 -17.03 -10.99
CA SER A 67 -24.32 -16.45 -10.83
C SER A 67 -24.52 -15.73 -9.48
N ASP A 68 -23.82 -16.15 -8.42
CA ASP A 68 -23.93 -15.58 -7.08
C ASP A 68 -23.13 -14.28 -6.90
N ARG A 69 -22.45 -13.79 -7.94
CA ARG A 69 -21.63 -12.58 -7.91
C ARG A 69 -22.35 -11.32 -8.42
N CYS A 70 -23.57 -11.47 -8.94
CA CYS A 70 -24.41 -10.39 -9.45
C CYS A 70 -25.67 -10.18 -8.60
N GLY A 71 -26.50 -9.18 -8.94
CA GLY A 71 -27.73 -8.85 -8.23
C GLY A 71 -27.50 -8.48 -6.75
N GLU A 72 -28.40 -8.92 -5.87
CA GLU A 72 -28.36 -8.63 -4.43
C GLU A 72 -27.06 -9.05 -3.74
N LYS A 73 -26.42 -10.12 -4.22
CA LYS A 73 -25.18 -10.65 -3.64
C LYS A 73 -23.93 -9.89 -4.10
N ARG A 74 -24.04 -9.05 -5.14
CA ARG A 74 -22.92 -8.31 -5.73
C ARG A 74 -22.19 -7.44 -4.72
N LYS A 75 -22.94 -6.70 -3.89
CA LYS A 75 -22.35 -5.82 -2.87
C LYS A 75 -21.47 -6.60 -1.89
N SER A 76 -21.94 -7.76 -1.42
CA SER A 76 -21.16 -8.64 -0.54
C SER A 76 -19.92 -9.17 -1.24
N PHE A 77 -20.04 -9.59 -2.51
CA PHE A 77 -18.90 -10.07 -3.30
C PHE A 77 -17.81 -9.00 -3.44
N ILE A 78 -18.17 -7.80 -3.90
CA ILE A 78 -17.23 -6.68 -4.07
C ILE A 78 -16.63 -6.25 -2.73
N SER A 79 -17.44 -6.18 -1.67
CA SER A 79 -16.98 -5.82 -0.32
C SER A 79 -15.93 -6.81 0.21
N SER A 80 -16.16 -8.12 0.08
CA SER A 80 -15.21 -9.13 0.55
C SER A 80 -13.86 -9.08 -0.17
N VAL A 81 -13.87 -8.93 -1.50
CA VAL A 81 -12.64 -8.79 -2.30
C VAL A 81 -11.97 -7.44 -2.02
N GLY A 82 -12.75 -6.37 -1.92
CA GLY A 82 -12.26 -5.03 -1.62
C GLY A 82 -11.60 -4.91 -0.25
N HIS A 83 -12.16 -5.58 0.76
CA HIS A 83 -11.61 -5.60 2.11
C HIS A 83 -10.22 -6.25 2.14
N TYR A 84 -10.02 -7.34 1.39
CA TYR A 84 -8.69 -7.95 1.25
C TYR A 84 -7.67 -6.97 0.65
N TYR A 85 -7.97 -6.35 -0.48
CA TYR A 85 -7.04 -5.41 -1.13
C TYR A 85 -6.82 -4.14 -0.32
N TYR A 86 -7.82 -3.68 0.43
CA TYR A 86 -7.69 -2.55 1.35
C TYR A 86 -6.62 -2.84 2.41
N HIS A 87 -6.73 -3.98 3.09
CA HIS A 87 -5.78 -4.34 4.15
C HIS A 87 -4.38 -4.64 3.61
N ARG A 88 -4.29 -5.26 2.43
CA ARG A 88 -3.02 -5.45 1.72
C ARG A 88 -2.32 -4.12 1.47
N GLN A 89 -3.01 -3.15 0.89
CA GLN A 89 -2.42 -1.84 0.61
C GLN A 89 -2.11 -1.07 1.88
N ASN A 90 -3.05 -1.01 2.83
CA ASN A 90 -2.84 -0.29 4.08
C ASN A 90 -1.61 -0.81 4.83
N GLN A 91 -1.39 -2.12 4.90
CA GLN A 91 -0.17 -2.64 5.54
C GLN A 91 1.10 -2.35 4.73
N ASN A 92 1.04 -2.39 3.40
CA ASN A 92 2.16 -1.98 2.55
C ASN A 92 2.53 -0.50 2.71
N GLU A 93 1.62 0.36 3.17
CA GLU A 93 1.90 1.77 3.50
C GLU A 93 2.37 1.95 4.94
N ARG A 94 1.70 1.29 5.91
CA ARG A 94 1.95 1.48 7.35
C ARG A 94 3.24 0.84 7.84
N TYR A 95 3.60 -0.34 7.35
CA TYR A 95 4.82 -1.01 7.83
C TYR A 95 6.09 -0.23 7.48
N PRO A 96 6.27 0.31 6.26
CA PRO A 96 7.38 1.21 5.97
C PRO A 96 7.36 2.50 6.80
N GLU A 97 6.17 3.07 7.06
CA GLU A 97 6.03 4.29 7.86
C GLU A 97 6.54 4.09 9.30
N ILE A 98 6.23 2.94 9.89
CA ILE A 98 6.52 2.58 11.28
C ILE A 98 7.92 1.98 11.42
N TYR A 99 8.28 0.98 10.60
CA TYR A 99 9.50 0.17 10.74
C TYR A 99 10.54 0.41 9.64
N GLY A 100 10.34 1.40 8.78
CA GLY A 100 11.29 1.78 7.74
C GLY A 100 11.49 0.71 6.65
N PRO A 101 12.68 0.68 6.02
CA PRO A 101 12.97 -0.27 4.94
C PRO A 101 12.83 -1.75 5.34
N ALA A 102 13.10 -2.08 6.62
CA ALA A 102 12.91 -3.42 7.15
C ALA A 102 11.42 -3.81 7.17
N GLY A 103 10.54 -2.88 7.60
CA GLY A 103 9.09 -3.05 7.54
C GLY A 103 8.58 -3.26 6.12
N ALA A 104 9.07 -2.47 5.16
CA ALA A 104 8.73 -2.60 3.75
C ALA A 104 9.06 -3.99 3.19
N THR A 105 10.27 -4.46 3.49
CA THR A 105 10.75 -5.78 3.04
C THR A 105 9.91 -6.91 3.66
N TYR A 106 9.66 -6.82 4.96
CA TYR A 106 8.84 -7.79 5.69
C TYR A 106 7.44 -7.90 5.11
N ILE A 107 6.74 -6.77 4.99
CA ILE A 107 5.33 -6.78 4.59
C ILE A 107 5.14 -7.18 3.12
N ALA A 108 6.10 -6.83 2.25
CA ALA A 108 6.13 -7.30 0.87
C ALA A 108 6.20 -8.82 0.81
N GLY A 109 7.06 -9.45 1.62
CA GLY A 109 7.14 -10.92 1.72
C GLY A 109 5.83 -11.54 2.22
N VAL A 110 5.21 -10.94 3.24
CA VAL A 110 3.96 -11.43 3.83
C VAL A 110 2.81 -11.50 2.83
N TRP A 111 2.71 -10.56 1.88
CA TRP A 111 1.65 -10.49 0.87
C TRP A 111 1.98 -11.19 -0.46
N THR A 112 2.90 -12.16 -0.44
CA THR A 112 3.27 -12.98 -1.60
C THR A 112 2.97 -14.47 -1.39
N SER A 113 2.06 -14.80 -0.48
CA SER A 113 1.71 -16.19 -0.18
C SER A 113 1.06 -16.88 -1.40
N PRO A 114 0.99 -18.23 -1.41
CA PRO A 114 0.22 -18.96 -2.42
C PRO A 114 -1.25 -18.52 -2.49
N GLU A 115 -1.88 -18.22 -1.34
CA GLU A 115 -3.25 -17.71 -1.27
C GLU A 115 -3.37 -16.32 -1.90
N ASP A 116 -2.41 -15.43 -1.67
CA ASP A 116 -2.41 -14.09 -2.27
C ASP A 116 -2.36 -14.19 -3.80
N ARG A 117 -1.47 -15.05 -4.33
CA ARG A 117 -1.39 -15.34 -5.77
C ARG A 117 -2.68 -15.95 -6.32
N ARG A 118 -3.34 -16.82 -5.55
CA ARG A 118 -4.65 -17.39 -5.94
C ARG A 118 -5.74 -16.32 -5.98
N ILE A 119 -5.78 -15.42 -5.00
CA ILE A 119 -6.74 -14.31 -4.97
C ILE A 119 -6.53 -13.38 -6.18
N ASP A 120 -5.28 -13.03 -6.48
CA ASP A 120 -4.94 -12.19 -7.63
C ASP A 120 -5.41 -12.83 -8.94
N ARG A 121 -5.12 -14.13 -9.15
CA ARG A 121 -5.58 -14.88 -10.34
C ARG A 121 -7.11 -14.93 -10.44
N LEU A 122 -7.82 -15.28 -9.37
CA LEU A 122 -9.28 -15.34 -9.38
C LEU A 122 -9.92 -13.96 -9.59
N THR A 123 -9.26 -12.89 -9.14
CA THR A 123 -9.67 -11.51 -9.39
C THR A 123 -9.54 -11.16 -10.87
N GLN A 124 -8.43 -11.55 -11.51
CA GLN A 124 -8.23 -11.38 -12.96
C GLN A 124 -9.29 -12.16 -13.74
N GLU A 125 -9.56 -13.42 -13.39
CA GLU A 125 -10.61 -14.23 -14.03
C GLU A 125 -11.98 -13.57 -13.91
N ALA A 126 -12.33 -13.06 -12.72
CA ALA A 126 -13.58 -12.34 -12.51
C ALA A 126 -13.66 -11.02 -13.27
N TYR A 127 -12.55 -10.31 -13.42
CA TYR A 127 -12.45 -9.10 -14.24
C TYR A 127 -12.68 -9.41 -15.72
N VAL A 128 -11.93 -10.36 -16.27
CA VAL A 128 -12.02 -10.78 -17.68
C VAL A 128 -13.44 -11.25 -18.01
N ALA A 129 -14.09 -11.97 -17.09
CA ALA A 129 -15.46 -12.43 -17.26
C ALA A 129 -16.53 -11.32 -17.05
N GLY A 130 -16.14 -10.10 -16.67
CA GLY A 130 -17.04 -8.96 -16.52
C GLY A 130 -17.87 -8.97 -15.22
N TYR A 131 -17.37 -9.63 -14.17
CA TYR A 131 -18.01 -9.68 -12.84
C TYR A 131 -17.50 -8.60 -11.88
N LEU A 132 -16.35 -7.99 -12.16
CA LEU A 132 -15.85 -6.86 -11.39
C LEU A 132 -15.04 -5.92 -12.30
N LYS A 133 -14.89 -4.68 -11.87
CA LYS A 133 -13.98 -3.69 -12.45
C LYS A 133 -13.35 -2.86 -11.33
N PRO A 134 -12.17 -2.25 -11.53
CA PRO A 134 -11.54 -1.43 -10.50
C PRO A 134 -12.44 -0.35 -9.91
N SER A 135 -13.33 0.25 -10.70
CA SER A 135 -14.27 1.28 -10.23
C SER A 135 -15.41 0.75 -9.35
N ASP A 136 -15.54 -0.57 -9.16
CA ASP A 136 -16.48 -1.15 -8.20
C ASP A 136 -15.95 -1.03 -6.75
N PHE A 137 -14.65 -0.78 -6.59
CA PHE A 137 -13.97 -0.74 -5.29
C PHE A 137 -13.70 0.70 -4.85
N GLU A 138 -13.59 0.89 -3.54
CA GLU A 138 -13.29 2.20 -2.95
C GLU A 138 -11.77 2.48 -2.94
N ALA A 139 -11.43 3.75 -3.21
CA ALA A 139 -10.12 4.37 -2.98
C ALA A 139 -8.90 3.44 -3.22
N MET A 140 -8.24 3.02 -2.14
CA MET A 140 -7.01 2.21 -2.16
C MET A 140 -7.22 0.87 -2.86
N SER A 141 -8.31 0.17 -2.57
CA SER A 141 -8.59 -1.15 -3.17
C SER A 141 -8.74 -1.04 -4.69
N SER A 142 -9.33 0.05 -5.19
CA SER A 142 -9.47 0.30 -6.63
C SER A 142 -8.11 0.33 -7.32
N GLN A 143 -7.12 1.02 -6.74
CA GLN A 143 -5.77 1.15 -7.31
C GLN A 143 -5.02 -0.17 -7.35
N VAL A 144 -5.14 -0.97 -6.29
CA VAL A 144 -4.52 -2.30 -6.22
C VAL A 144 -5.16 -3.22 -7.25
N VAL A 145 -6.49 -3.28 -7.31
CA VAL A 145 -7.22 -4.09 -8.28
C VAL A 145 -6.86 -3.68 -9.71
N ALA A 146 -6.78 -2.38 -10.00
CA ALA A 146 -6.33 -1.88 -11.31
C ALA A 146 -4.92 -2.35 -11.68
N THR A 147 -4.04 -2.51 -10.68
CA THR A 147 -2.70 -3.05 -10.88
C THR A 147 -2.73 -4.56 -11.12
N VAL A 148 -3.54 -5.30 -10.36
CA VAL A 148 -3.71 -6.76 -10.51
C VAL A 148 -4.25 -7.13 -11.89
N VAL A 149 -5.23 -6.39 -12.40
CA VAL A 149 -5.87 -6.67 -13.70
C VAL A 149 -5.19 -5.95 -14.87
N ARG A 150 -4.02 -5.33 -14.64
CA ARG A 150 -3.32 -4.58 -15.68
C ARG A 150 -2.91 -5.49 -16.83
N GLY A 151 -3.31 -5.12 -18.05
CA GLY A 151 -3.04 -5.90 -19.26
C GLY A 151 -4.13 -6.92 -19.59
N GLU A 152 -5.08 -7.15 -18.68
CA GLU A 152 -6.26 -7.96 -18.97
C GLU A 152 -7.31 -7.17 -19.76
N GLN A 153 -8.11 -7.87 -20.55
CA GLN A 153 -9.24 -7.31 -21.28
C GLN A 153 -10.53 -8.00 -20.88
N VAL A 154 -11.59 -7.22 -20.66
CA VAL A 154 -12.92 -7.77 -20.40
C VAL A 154 -13.45 -8.44 -21.67
N ARG A 155 -13.77 -9.73 -21.56
CA ARG A 155 -14.32 -10.56 -22.65
C ARG A 155 -15.74 -11.03 -22.36
N GLY A 156 -16.12 -11.10 -21.09
CA GLY A 156 -17.45 -11.53 -20.65
C GLY A 156 -18.41 -10.37 -20.38
N ARG A 157 -19.69 -10.73 -20.18
CA ARG A 157 -20.78 -9.83 -19.79
C ARG A 157 -21.39 -10.25 -18.44
N GLY A 158 -20.56 -10.72 -17.51
CA GLY A 158 -20.96 -11.45 -16.30
C GLY A 158 -22.13 -10.83 -15.52
N CYS A 159 -22.07 -9.53 -15.22
CA CYS A 159 -23.16 -8.81 -14.54
C CYS A 159 -23.87 -7.76 -15.42
N ALA A 160 -23.85 -7.90 -16.75
CA ALA A 160 -24.52 -6.97 -17.68
C ALA A 160 -25.89 -7.48 -18.18
N GLY A 161 -26.49 -8.43 -17.44
CA GLY A 161 -27.85 -8.92 -17.67
C GLY A 161 -28.89 -8.12 -16.91
#